data_AF-A0A850SFE3-F1
#
_entry.id   AF-A0A850SFE3-F1
#
_cell.length_a   1.000
_cell.length_b   1.000
_cell.length_c   1.000
_cell.angle_alpha   90.00
_cell.angle_beta   90.00
_cell.angle_gamma   90.00
#
_symmetry.space_group_name_H-M   'P 1'
#
loop_
_entity.id
_entity.type
_entity.pdbx_description
1 polymer ?
#
loop_
_entity_poly.entity_id
_entity_poly.type
_entity_poly.pdbx_seq_one_letter_code
_entity_poly.pdbx_strand_id
1 'polypeptide(L)' 'MKTIGLIGGISPESTAIHRRRLERPRPPGAEGVRLGCTELSLLIGLDDVAVPFLDPTRLHAASASAFAFS' A
#
# COMPACT_ATOMS: atom_id res chain seq x y z
N MET A 1 8.54 0.69 -26.88
CA MET A 1 9.59 1.55 -26.30
C MET A 1 10.29 0.74 -25.21
N LYS A 2 11.59 0.48 -25.34
CA LYS A 2 12.38 -0.23 -24.32
C LYS A 2 12.94 0.83 -23.35
N THR A 3 12.27 1.05 -22.23
CA THR A 3 12.79 1.88 -21.13
C THR A 3 13.86 1.08 -20.38
N ILE A 4 15.09 1.11 -20.89
CA ILE A 4 16.27 0.78 -20.09
C ILE A 4 16.50 2.00 -19.18
N GLY A 5 16.27 1.84 -17.87
CA GLY A 5 16.68 2.84 -16.87
C GLY A 5 15.59 3.69 -16.19
N LEU A 6 14.40 3.14 -15.88
CA LEU A 6 13.50 3.78 -14.91
C LEU A 6 13.47 2.95 -13.61
N ILE A 7 13.99 3.49 -12.50
CA ILE A 7 13.79 2.94 -11.15
C ILE A 7 12.79 3.83 -10.43
N GLY A 8 11.51 3.45 -10.49
CA GLY A 8 10.41 4.15 -9.82
C GLY A 8 9.54 5.02 -10.74
N GLY A 9 8.34 5.33 -10.28
CA GLY A 9 7.36 6.12 -11.01
C GLY A 9 5.94 5.86 -10.52
N ILE A 10 5.12 6.90 -10.51
CA ILE A 10 3.69 6.82 -10.20
C ILE A 10 2.93 7.23 -11.47
N SER A 11 1.99 6.41 -11.91
CA SER A 11 1.13 6.72 -13.05
C SER A 11 -0.33 6.51 -12.68
N PRO A 12 -1.26 7.24 -13.31
CA PRO A 12 -2.69 7.01 -13.11
C PRO A 12 -3.11 5.56 -13.39
N GLU A 13 -2.45 4.92 -14.37
CA GLU A 13 -2.67 3.52 -14.71
C GLU A 13 -2.26 2.58 -13.57
N SER A 14 -1.08 2.78 -12.97
CA SER A 14 -0.64 1.94 -11.85
C SER A 14 -1.54 2.13 -10.63
N THR A 15 -1.96 3.36 -10.32
CA THR A 15 -2.94 3.63 -9.25
C THR A 15 -4.25 2.89 -9.51
N ALA A 16 -4.80 2.98 -10.74
CA ALA A 16 -6.05 2.32 -11.09
C ALA A 16 -5.97 0.79 -10.98
N ILE A 17 -4.84 0.19 -11.39
CA ILE A 17 -4.63 -1.27 -11.29
C ILE A 17 -4.63 -1.70 -9.82
N HIS A 18 -3.92 -0.99 -8.94
CA HIS A 18 -3.84 -1.39 -7.54
C HIS A 18 -5.14 -1.13 -6.79
N ARG A 19 -5.86 -0.04 -7.09
CA ARG A 19 -7.22 0.21 -6.57
C ARG A 19 -8.17 -0.95 -6.90
N ARG A 20 -8.21 -1.36 -8.17
CA ARG A 20 -9.02 -2.51 -8.61
C ARG A 20 -8.65 -3.82 -7.91
N ARG A 21 -7.38 -3.99 -7.51
CA ARG A 21 -6.95 -5.19 -6.76
C ARG A 21 -7.46 -5.16 -5.32
N LEU A 22 -7.49 -3.98 -4.68
CA LEU A 22 -8.02 -3.82 -3.33
C LEU A 22 -9.53 -4.04 -3.24
N GLU A 23 -10.25 -3.74 -4.32
CA GLU A 23 -11.70 -3.96 -4.44
C GLU A 23 -12.09 -5.42 -4.74
N ARG A 24 -11.13 -6.32 -4.96
CA ARG A 24 -11.45 -7.73 -5.25
C ARG A 24 -12.11 -8.41 -4.05
N PRO A 25 -13.02 -9.38 -4.29
CA PRO A 25 -13.57 -10.22 -3.24
C PRO A 25 -12.44 -10.89 -2.46
N ARG A 26 -12.58 -10.85 -1.13
CA ARG A 26 -11.61 -11.45 -0.21
C ARG A 26 -12.10 -12.83 0.23
N PRO A 27 -11.18 -13.72 0.65
CA PRO A 27 -11.58 -14.99 1.25
C PRO A 27 -12.43 -14.75 2.52
N PRO A 28 -13.32 -15.68 2.87
CA PRO A 28 -14.08 -15.60 4.12
C PRO A 28 -13.17 -15.38 5.33
N GLY A 29 -13.57 -14.47 6.23
CA GLY A 29 -12.79 -14.12 7.42
C GLY A 29 -11.71 -13.06 7.22
N ALA A 30 -11.48 -12.57 6.00
CA ALA A 30 -10.55 -11.46 5.76
C ALA A 30 -11.14 -10.11 6.18
N GLU A 31 -10.57 -9.51 7.23
CA GLU A 31 -11.01 -8.23 7.80
C GLU A 31 -10.46 -7.00 7.08
N GLY A 32 -9.41 -7.16 6.27
CA GLY A 32 -8.78 -6.07 5.54
C GLY A 32 -7.63 -6.54 4.65
N VAL A 33 -6.83 -5.59 4.16
CA VAL A 33 -5.66 -5.86 3.30
C VAL A 33 -4.38 -5.35 3.98
N ARG A 34 -3.28 -6.10 3.92
CA ARG A 34 -1.95 -5.58 4.30
C ARG A 34 -1.22 -5.13 3.05
N LEU A 35 -0.68 -3.92 3.03
CA LEU A 35 0.21 -3.48 1.96
C LEU A 35 1.54 -4.24 2.06
N GLY A 36 1.88 -5.00 1.02
CA GLY A 36 3.03 -5.89 1.03
C GLY A 36 4.38 -5.21 0.73
N CYS A 37 4.36 -3.99 0.21
CA CYS A 37 5.54 -3.22 -0.18
C CYS A 37 5.43 -1.79 0.35
N THR A 38 6.57 -1.18 0.67
CA THR A 38 6.63 0.17 1.26
C THR A 38 6.20 1.25 0.26
N GLU A 39 6.29 0.98 -1.04
CA GLU A 39 5.92 1.90 -2.12
C GLU A 39 4.41 1.96 -2.36
N LEU A 40 3.63 0.96 -1.93
CA LEU A 40 2.20 0.91 -2.19
C LEU A 40 1.44 2.02 -1.44
N SER A 41 1.93 2.43 -0.27
CA SER A 41 1.36 3.55 0.49
C SER A 41 1.66 4.91 -0.14
N LEU A 42 2.59 4.99 -1.10
CA LEU A 42 2.80 6.17 -1.93
C LEU A 42 1.79 6.26 -3.08
N LEU A 43 1.20 5.12 -3.47
CA LEU A 43 0.30 4.99 -4.60
C LEU A 43 -1.18 5.06 -4.21
N ILE A 44 -1.52 4.59 -3.01
CA ILE A 44 -2.89 4.43 -2.53
C ILE A 44 -2.99 4.97 -1.10
N GLY A 45 -3.80 6.01 -0.92
CA GLY A 45 -4.18 6.55 0.38
C GLY A 45 -5.38 5.83 0.99
N LEU A 46 -5.61 6.07 2.29
CA LEU A 46 -6.77 5.51 3.00
C LEU A 46 -8.10 6.02 2.43
N ASP A 47 -8.11 7.23 1.87
CA ASP A 47 -9.30 7.83 1.26
C ASP A 47 -9.56 7.33 -0.18
N ASP A 48 -8.63 6.57 -0.77
CA ASP A 48 -8.74 6.10 -2.16
C ASP A 48 -9.57 4.82 -2.32
N VAL A 49 -9.85 4.10 -1.22
CA VAL A 49 -10.53 2.79 -1.22
C VAL A 49 -11.44 2.62 -0.02
N ALA A 50 -12.59 1.97 -0.22
CA ALA A 50 -13.52 1.64 0.86
C ALA A 50 -13.05 0.47 1.75
N VAL A 51 -12.03 -0.27 1.32
CA VAL A 51 -11.55 -1.46 2.03
C VAL A 51 -10.51 -1.05 3.07
N PRO A 52 -10.68 -1.43 4.35
CA PRO A 52 -9.67 -1.20 5.37
C PRO A 52 -8.34 -1.86 4.97
N PHE A 53 -7.25 -1.11 5.06
CA PHE A 53 -5.92 -1.66 4.87
C PHE A 53 -4.93 -1.22 5.94
N LEU A 54 -3.90 -2.04 6.13
CA LEU A 54 -2.78 -1.80 7.02
C LEU A 54 -1.55 -1.44 6.21
N ASP A 55 -0.94 -0.30 6.53
CA ASP A 55 0.39 0.09 6.08
C ASP A 55 1.42 -0.34 7.15
N PRO A 56 2.12 -1.48 6.94
CA PRO A 56 3.10 -1.95 7.91
C PRO A 56 4.30 -1.02 8.01
N THR A 57 4.61 -0.21 7.00
CA THR A 57 5.72 0.76 7.07
C THR A 57 5.42 1.83 8.10
N ARG A 58 4.21 2.40 8.08
CA ARG A 58 3.76 3.37 9.10
C ARG A 58 3.75 2.77 10.50
N LEU A 59 3.18 1.57 10.65
CA LEU A 59 3.13 0.89 11.95
C LEU A 59 4.53 0.59 12.48
N HIS A 60 5.41 0.06 11.63
CA HIS A 60 6.77 -0.27 12.01
C HIS A 60 7.59 0.98 12.39
N ALA A 61 7.45 2.07 11.64
CA ALA A 61 8.11 3.33 11.98
C ALA A 61 7.61 3.89 13.33
N ALA A 62 6.30 3.84 13.58
CA ALA A 62 5.72 4.25 14.86
C ALA A 62 6.23 3.38 16.03
N SER A 63 6.25 2.05 15.86
CA SER A 63 6.79 1.13 16.86
C SER A 63 8.28 1.35 17.12
N ALA A 64 9.08 1.56 16.08
CA ALA A 64 10.51 1.83 16.21
C ALA A 64 10.77 3.14 16.98
N SER A 65 9.99 4.19 16.70
CA SER A 65 10.06 5.44 17.45
C SER A 65 9.66 5.24 18.92
N ALA A 66 8.57 4.53 19.19
CA ALA A 66 8.14 4.28 20.57
C ALA A 66 9.19 3.48 21.37
N PHE A 67 9.82 2.48 20.73
CA PHE A 67 10.89 1.70 21.32
C PHE A 67 12.16 2.53 21.61
N ALA A 68 12.50 3.48 20.73
CA ALA A 68 13.67 4.33 20.92
C ALA A 68 13.53 5.32 22.09
N PHE A 69 12.30 5.62 22.51
CA PHE A 69 11.99 6.59 23.57
C PHE A 69 11.33 5.97 24.80
N SER A 70 11.32 4.63 24.92
CA SER A 70 10.90 3.89 26.12
C SER A 70 12.08 3.63 27.06
#